data_AF-A0A954VIM6-F1
#
_entry.id   AF-A0A954VIM6-F1
#
_cell.length_a   1.000
_cell.length_b   1.000
_cell.length_c   1.000
_cell.angle_alpha   90.00
_cell.angle_beta   90.00
_cell.angle_gamma   90.00
#
_symmetry.space_group_name_H-M   'P 1'
#
loop_
_entity.id
_entity.type
_entity.pdbx_description
1 polymer ?
#
loop_
_entity_poly.entity_id
_entity_poly.type
_entity_poly.pdbx_seq_one_letter_code
_entity_poly.pdbx_strand_id
1 'polypeptide(L)'
;MDDSQDDAELDPAEAELEDEEGFTLEELSQAYLGIVGGVSENSGPLHESDNEIEIFEDEKVDEDQDRYQVTPQNILEAILFVARPDDTHVGIQEITSVMRGVTEEDVLHWVDQLNAIYEETGSAIHIQQSPQGLAFQLVAGVQDIQEQFYGHIKELKLNQAAIDCLALVAYQPGISREQIDGQRGQSSSGVLNQLVRRQLLEIRRQVVGKTKQAHYFPTAKLLELVGLGSLDDLPHVEEWE
;
A
#
# COMPACT_ATOMS: atom_id res chain seq x y z
N MET A 1 -41.41 -22.22 -67.43
CA MET A 1 -41.66 -20.80 -67.73
C MET A 1 -42.65 -20.35 -66.68
N ASP A 2 -42.23 -19.32 -65.95
CA ASP A 2 -43.02 -18.40 -65.14
C ASP A 2 -43.84 -18.98 -63.96
N ASP A 3 -43.44 -18.61 -62.74
CA ASP A 3 -44.37 -17.90 -61.86
C ASP A 3 -43.60 -17.28 -60.67
N SER A 4 -43.43 -15.97 -60.76
CA SER A 4 -43.85 -14.99 -59.73
C SER A 4 -43.31 -15.18 -58.30
N GLN A 5 -42.20 -14.49 -58.00
CA GLN A 5 -41.86 -14.00 -56.66
C GLN A 5 -42.42 -12.57 -56.51
N ASP A 6 -43.30 -12.32 -55.55
CA ASP A 6 -43.27 -11.11 -54.71
C ASP A 6 -44.25 -11.17 -53.52
N ASP A 7 -43.83 -10.48 -52.44
CA ASP A 7 -44.55 -9.92 -51.29
C ASP A 7 -45.35 -10.81 -50.31
N ALA A 8 -44.93 -10.82 -49.04
CA ALA A 8 -45.50 -9.95 -48.01
C ALA A 8 -44.97 -10.27 -46.59
N GLU A 9 -44.65 -9.20 -45.87
CA GLU A 9 -44.32 -9.11 -44.44
C GLU A 9 -45.28 -9.89 -43.52
N LEU A 10 -44.73 -10.48 -42.46
CA LEU A 10 -45.39 -10.60 -41.15
C LEU A 10 -44.31 -10.85 -40.08
N ASP A 11 -44.06 -9.81 -39.31
CA ASP A 11 -43.38 -9.80 -38.01
C ASP A 11 -44.22 -10.56 -36.97
N PRO A 12 -43.65 -11.53 -36.23
CA PRO A 12 -44.20 -11.94 -34.97
C PRO A 12 -43.17 -11.80 -33.84
N ALA A 13 -43.45 -10.82 -33.00
CA ALA A 13 -43.46 -10.92 -31.55
C ALA A 13 -42.09 -11.07 -30.86
N GLU A 14 -41.68 -9.96 -30.26
CA GLU A 14 -41.42 -9.90 -28.80
C GLU A 14 -40.53 -11.02 -28.27
N ALA A 15 -39.21 -10.80 -28.35
CA ALA A 15 -38.28 -11.44 -27.43
C ALA A 15 -38.58 -10.92 -26.01
N GLU A 16 -39.45 -11.66 -25.32
CA GLU A 16 -39.66 -11.56 -23.87
C GLU A 16 -38.29 -11.62 -23.19
N LEU A 17 -37.90 -10.51 -22.55
CA LEU A 17 -36.85 -10.51 -21.55
C LEU A 17 -37.42 -11.25 -20.35
N GLU A 18 -37.01 -12.50 -20.16
CA GLU A 18 -37.27 -13.24 -18.93
C GLU A 18 -36.65 -12.46 -17.77
N ASP A 19 -37.50 -11.92 -16.91
CA ASP A 19 -37.14 -11.28 -15.64
C ASP A 19 -36.32 -12.27 -14.80
N GLU A 20 -35.03 -12.01 -14.60
CA GLU A 20 -34.25 -12.68 -13.55
C GLU A 20 -34.80 -12.19 -12.20
N GLU A 21 -35.75 -12.95 -11.64
CA GLU A 21 -36.32 -12.76 -10.30
C GLU A 21 -35.19 -12.73 -9.25
N GLY A 22 -34.72 -11.53 -8.91
CA GLY A 22 -33.82 -11.32 -7.78
C GLY A 22 -34.52 -11.63 -6.46
N PHE A 23 -33.87 -12.42 -5.60
CA PHE A 23 -34.38 -12.76 -4.28
C PHE A 23 -34.71 -11.50 -3.47
N THR A 24 -35.87 -11.51 -2.81
CA THR A 24 -36.28 -10.43 -1.93
C THR A 24 -35.43 -10.42 -0.64
N LEU A 25 -35.26 -9.25 -0.03
CA LEU A 25 -34.55 -9.10 1.24
C LEU A 25 -35.12 -10.00 2.34
N GLU A 26 -36.41 -10.29 2.28
CA GLU A 26 -37.12 -11.15 3.22
C GLU A 26 -36.77 -12.63 3.04
N GLU A 27 -36.63 -13.11 1.80
CA GLU A 27 -36.16 -14.46 1.50
C GLU A 27 -34.70 -14.67 1.92
N LEU A 28 -33.84 -13.66 1.69
CA LEU A 28 -32.45 -13.69 2.15
C LEU A 28 -32.36 -13.68 3.68
N SER A 29 -33.22 -12.91 4.36
CA SER A 29 -33.30 -12.86 5.82
C SER A 29 -33.73 -14.20 6.42
N GLN A 30 -34.75 -14.86 5.83
CA GLN A 30 -35.18 -16.18 6.27
C GLN A 30 -34.10 -17.25 6.03
N ALA A 31 -33.40 -17.20 4.90
CA ALA A 31 -32.30 -18.12 4.63
C ALA A 31 -31.17 -17.98 5.66
N TYR A 32 -30.83 -16.74 6.05
CA TYR A 32 -29.82 -16.46 7.07
C TYR A 32 -30.27 -16.89 8.48
N LEU A 33 -31.53 -16.65 8.84
CA LEU A 33 -32.10 -17.11 10.11
C LEU A 33 -32.15 -18.65 10.22
N GLY A 34 -32.36 -19.36 9.10
CA GLY A 34 -32.26 -20.81 9.06
C GLY A 34 -30.84 -21.32 9.34
N ILE A 35 -29.81 -20.58 8.93
CA ILE A 35 -28.40 -20.91 9.22
C ILE A 35 -28.07 -20.63 10.69
N VAL A 36 -28.56 -19.52 11.25
CA VAL A 36 -28.31 -19.13 12.65
C VAL A 36 -29.10 -20.00 13.63
N GLY A 37 -30.33 -20.38 13.28
CA GLY A 37 -31.18 -21.27 14.09
C GLY A 37 -30.87 -22.76 13.98
N GLY A 38 -30.09 -23.16 12.96
CA GLY A 38 -29.62 -24.54 12.78
C GLY A 38 -28.40 -24.93 13.63
N VAL A 39 -27.83 -24.00 14.40
CA VAL A 39 -26.75 -24.28 15.34
C VAL A 39 -27.36 -24.68 16.70
N SER A 40 -27.80 -25.93 16.79
CA SER A 40 -28.13 -26.61 18.04
C SER A 40 -27.51 -28.02 17.94
N GLU A 41 -26.79 -28.63 18.87
CA GLU A 41 -26.77 -28.54 20.32
C GLU A 41 -25.37 -28.95 20.82
N ASN A 42 -24.64 -28.08 21.51
CA ASN A 42 -23.81 -28.49 22.65
C ASN A 42 -23.39 -27.26 23.47
N SER A 43 -24.32 -26.68 24.23
CA SER A 43 -24.03 -25.88 25.44
C SER A 43 -25.34 -25.50 26.14
N GLY A 44 -25.77 -26.32 27.09
CA GLY A 44 -26.57 -25.95 28.28
C GLY A 44 -27.94 -25.29 28.10
N PRO A 45 -28.85 -25.42 29.08
CA PRO A 45 -30.17 -24.80 28.99
C PRO A 45 -30.05 -23.28 29.12
N LEU A 46 -30.44 -22.56 28.07
CA LEU A 46 -30.65 -21.12 28.12
C LEU A 46 -31.92 -20.88 28.96
N HIS A 47 -31.72 -20.25 30.11
CA HIS A 47 -32.79 -19.80 30.98
C HIS A 47 -33.52 -18.66 30.28
N GLU A 48 -34.85 -18.75 30.21
CA GLU A 48 -35.71 -17.62 29.89
C GLU A 48 -35.47 -16.54 30.95
N SER A 49 -34.69 -15.53 30.62
CA SER A 49 -34.74 -14.25 31.30
C SER A 49 -34.85 -13.17 30.25
N ASP A 50 -35.90 -12.37 30.39
CA ASP A 50 -36.20 -11.12 29.68
C ASP A 50 -34.94 -10.44 29.16
N ASN A 51 -34.63 -10.62 27.88
CA ASN A 51 -33.65 -9.77 27.21
C ASN A 51 -34.41 -8.57 26.65
N GLU A 52 -34.96 -7.75 27.55
CA GLU A 52 -35.11 -6.33 27.26
C GLU A 52 -33.74 -5.86 26.78
N ILE A 53 -33.68 -5.27 25.59
CA ILE A 53 -32.49 -4.55 25.17
C ILE A 53 -32.40 -3.37 26.13
N GLU A 54 -31.61 -3.52 27.20
CA GLU A 54 -31.16 -2.41 28.00
C GLU A 54 -30.35 -1.51 27.07
N ILE A 55 -31.00 -0.48 26.55
CA ILE A 55 -30.31 0.71 26.08
C ILE A 55 -29.62 1.22 27.33
N PHE A 56 -28.32 0.92 27.47
CA PHE A 56 -27.49 1.54 28.49
C PHE A 56 -27.67 3.04 28.31
N GLU A 57 -28.44 3.66 29.23
CA GLU A 57 -28.47 5.10 29.36
C GLU A 57 -27.01 5.51 29.47
N ASP A 58 -26.58 6.33 28.51
CA ASP A 58 -25.25 6.89 28.36
C ASP A 58 -24.74 7.28 29.75
N GLU A 59 -24.02 6.37 30.38
CA GLU A 59 -23.49 6.55 31.71
C GLU A 59 -22.53 7.71 31.49
N LYS A 60 -22.92 8.90 31.97
CA LYS A 60 -22.14 10.11 31.79
C LYS A 60 -20.77 9.82 32.36
N VAL A 61 -19.85 9.45 31.46
CA VAL A 61 -18.44 9.29 31.78
C VAL A 61 -18.05 10.65 32.31
N ASP A 62 -17.76 10.69 33.61
CA ASP A 62 -17.37 11.90 34.31
C ASP A 62 -16.39 12.69 33.42
N GLU A 63 -16.81 13.88 32.97
CA GLU A 63 -16.04 14.79 32.13
C GLU A 63 -14.85 15.43 32.89
N ASP A 64 -14.28 14.68 33.84
CA ASP A 64 -12.97 14.95 34.44
C ASP A 64 -11.92 14.04 33.79
N GLN A 65 -11.98 13.91 32.45
CA GLN A 65 -10.79 13.53 31.69
C GLN A 65 -9.76 14.64 31.94
N ASP A 66 -8.76 14.34 32.76
CA ASP A 66 -7.53 15.10 32.85
C ASP A 66 -7.15 15.53 31.43
N ARG A 67 -7.38 16.81 31.10
CA ARG A 67 -7.10 17.34 29.77
C ARG A 67 -5.64 17.05 29.51
N TYR A 68 -5.35 16.06 28.66
CA TYR A 68 -4.01 15.83 28.18
C TYR A 68 -3.52 17.17 27.63
N GLN A 69 -2.59 17.82 28.33
CA GLN A 69 -2.13 19.14 27.96
C GLN A 69 -1.27 18.96 26.72
N VAL A 70 -1.87 19.22 25.56
CA VAL A 70 -1.18 19.15 24.28
C VAL A 70 -0.13 20.26 24.26
N THR A 71 1.13 19.87 24.42
CA THR A 71 2.27 20.76 24.24
C THR A 71 2.73 20.77 22.79
N PRO A 72 3.46 21.80 22.33
CA PRO A 72 4.07 21.79 21.00
C PRO A 72 4.94 20.56 20.74
N GLN A 73 5.63 20.06 21.77
CA GLN A 73 6.42 18.83 21.70
C GLN A 73 5.53 17.60 21.41
N ASN A 74 4.35 17.49 22.03
CA ASN A 74 3.42 16.39 21.75
C ASN A 74 2.87 16.45 20.33
N ILE A 75 2.65 17.66 19.80
CA ILE A 75 2.22 17.82 18.40
C ILE A 75 3.32 17.38 17.45
N LEU A 76 4.57 17.79 17.71
CA LEU A 76 5.73 17.36 16.92
C LEU A 76 5.91 15.84 16.94
N GLU A 77 5.89 15.24 18.12
CA GLU A 77 5.95 13.79 18.32
C GLU A 77 4.82 13.07 17.57
N ALA A 78 3.59 13.59 17.64
CA ALA A 78 2.45 13.04 16.91
C ALA A 78 2.61 13.15 15.38
N ILE A 79 3.14 14.28 14.88
CA ILE A 79 3.43 14.44 13.44
C ILE A 79 4.44 13.39 12.98
N LEU A 80 5.54 13.23 13.72
CA LEU A 80 6.57 12.25 13.39
C LEU A 80 6.07 10.80 13.53
N PHE A 81 5.10 10.55 14.41
CA PHE A 81 4.51 9.22 14.60
C PHE A 81 3.51 8.85 13.49
N VAL A 82 2.71 9.81 13.03
CA VAL A 82 1.70 9.61 11.99
C VAL A 82 2.30 9.63 10.58
N ALA A 83 3.49 10.22 10.43
CA ALA A 83 4.26 10.17 9.20
C ALA A 83 4.31 8.73 8.66
N ARG A 84 4.01 8.59 7.36
CA ARG A 84 3.71 7.29 6.75
C ARG A 84 4.92 6.35 6.85
N PRO A 85 4.71 5.02 6.89
CA PRO A 85 5.80 4.05 6.83
C PRO A 85 6.71 4.19 5.59
N ASP A 86 6.17 4.75 4.50
CA ASP A 86 6.91 5.00 3.25
C ASP A 86 7.72 6.32 3.30
N ASP A 87 7.30 7.29 4.13
CA ASP A 87 8.03 8.52 4.40
C ASP A 87 8.92 8.32 5.62
N THR A 88 10.14 7.85 5.35
CA THR A 88 11.16 7.72 6.39
C THR A 88 11.50 9.06 7.05
N HIS A 89 11.15 10.20 6.47
CA HIS A 89 11.49 11.53 6.97
C HIS A 89 10.35 12.54 6.74
N VAL A 90 10.12 13.42 7.72
CA VAL A 90 9.20 14.55 7.61
C VAL A 90 10.01 15.83 7.42
N GLY A 91 9.76 16.56 6.34
CA GLY A 91 10.42 17.83 6.08
C GLY A 91 10.03 18.90 7.11
N ILE A 92 10.99 19.73 7.55
CA ILE A 92 10.72 20.82 8.51
C ILE A 92 9.66 21.79 7.99
N GLN A 93 9.64 22.04 6.67
CA GLN A 93 8.63 22.87 6.03
C GLN A 93 7.21 22.28 6.18
N GLU A 94 7.08 20.97 6.13
CA GLU A 94 5.80 20.29 6.32
C GLU A 94 5.33 20.42 7.77
N ILE A 95 6.23 20.22 8.74
CA ILE A 95 5.97 20.39 10.17
C ILE A 95 5.50 21.82 10.47
N THR A 96 6.21 22.83 9.97
CA THR A 96 5.84 24.25 10.16
C THR A 96 4.54 24.62 9.44
N SER A 97 4.17 23.90 8.36
CA SER A 97 2.88 24.10 7.69
C SER A 97 1.69 23.63 8.53
N VAL A 98 1.88 22.55 9.30
CA VAL A 98 0.89 22.01 10.24
C VAL A 98 0.86 22.85 11.52
N MET A 99 2.03 23.24 12.03
CA MET A 99 2.18 24.05 13.24
C MET A 99 2.32 25.55 12.91
N ARG A 100 1.18 26.24 12.82
CA ARG A 100 1.15 27.68 12.49
C ARG A 100 1.95 28.52 13.48
N GLY A 101 2.83 29.37 12.97
CA GLY A 101 3.60 30.33 13.77
C GLY A 101 4.87 29.77 14.41
N VAL A 102 5.28 28.56 14.01
CA VAL A 102 6.49 27.90 14.46
C VAL A 102 7.62 28.13 13.47
N THR A 103 8.81 28.42 13.98
CA THR A 103 10.03 28.55 13.17
C THR A 103 10.81 27.23 13.12
N GLU A 104 11.72 27.09 12.16
CA GLU A 104 12.63 25.95 12.11
C GLU A 104 13.47 25.81 13.38
N GLU A 105 13.92 26.93 13.96
CA GLU A 105 14.66 26.94 15.22
C GLU A 105 13.83 26.37 16.39
N ASP A 106 12.54 26.69 16.45
CA ASP A 106 11.64 26.14 17.47
C ASP A 106 11.48 24.63 17.33
N VAL A 107 11.34 24.13 16.09
CA VAL A 107 11.23 22.69 15.83
C VAL A 107 12.49 21.97 16.29
N LEU A 108 13.67 22.46 15.90
CA LEU A 108 14.94 21.86 16.30
C LEU A 108 15.13 21.90 17.82
N HIS A 109 14.74 22.99 18.46
CA HIS A 109 14.78 23.10 19.91
C HIS A 109 13.88 22.06 20.60
N TRP A 110 12.68 21.81 20.07
CA TRP A 110 11.80 20.77 20.60
C TRP A 110 12.30 19.35 20.33
N VAL A 111 12.97 19.12 19.20
CA VAL A 111 13.66 17.86 18.91
C VAL A 111 14.72 17.56 19.97
N ASP A 112 15.55 18.55 20.31
CA ASP A 112 16.58 18.39 21.35
C ASP A 112 15.96 18.07 22.72
N GLN A 113 14.86 18.76 23.07
CA GLN A 113 14.14 18.50 24.32
C GLN A 113 13.54 17.09 24.35
N LEU A 114 12.88 16.65 23.27
CA LEU A 114 12.30 15.32 23.15
C LEU A 114 13.37 14.24 23.25
N ASN A 115 14.50 14.42 22.56
CA ASN A 115 15.63 13.50 22.65
C ASN A 115 16.20 13.40 24.07
N ALA A 116 16.33 14.52 24.79
CA ALA A 116 16.75 14.50 26.19
C ALA A 116 15.77 13.71 27.09
N ILE A 117 14.46 13.87 26.86
CA ILE A 117 13.42 13.12 27.59
C ILE A 117 13.51 11.62 27.25
N TYR A 118 13.67 11.27 25.98
CA TYR A 118 13.84 9.88 25.55
C TYR A 118 15.09 9.23 26.16
N GLU A 119 16.19 9.95 26.24
CA GLU A 119 17.41 9.48 26.91
C GLU A 119 17.21 9.28 28.42
N GLU A 120 16.59 10.24 29.10
CA GLU A 120 16.34 10.17 30.55
C GLU A 120 15.39 9.03 30.92
N THR A 121 14.38 8.79 30.08
CA THR A 121 13.39 7.72 30.28
C THR A 121 13.87 6.35 29.84
N GLY A 122 15.05 6.25 29.20
CA GLY A 122 15.58 5.00 28.66
C GLY A 122 14.77 4.48 27.46
N SER A 123 14.19 5.37 26.68
CA SER A 123 13.41 5.05 25.49
C SER A 123 14.29 4.44 24.39
N ALA A 124 13.72 3.50 23.63
CA ALA A 124 14.39 2.82 22.53
C ALA A 124 14.43 3.65 21.22
N ILE A 125 13.80 4.82 21.21
CA ILE A 125 13.68 5.70 20.05
C ILE A 125 14.39 7.03 20.30
N HIS A 126 14.86 7.64 19.22
CA HIS A 126 15.33 9.02 19.18
C HIS A 126 14.91 9.66 17.86
N ILE A 127 14.89 10.98 17.81
CA ILE A 127 14.61 11.74 16.60
C ILE A 127 15.95 12.10 15.94
N GLN A 128 16.15 11.65 14.71
CA GLN A 128 17.33 11.99 13.91
C GLN A 128 16.99 13.10 12.90
N GLN A 129 17.89 14.07 12.77
CA GLN A 129 17.87 15.05 11.68
C GLN A 129 18.75 14.59 10.52
N SER A 130 18.18 14.58 9.31
CA SER A 130 18.88 14.32 8.06
C SER A 130 18.58 15.43 7.03
N PRO A 131 19.29 15.48 5.89
CA PRO A 131 18.96 16.42 4.81
C PRO A 131 17.55 16.24 4.23
N GLN A 132 16.95 15.05 4.43
CA GLN A 132 15.60 14.72 3.96
C GLN A 132 14.52 15.15 4.95
N GLY A 133 14.88 15.41 6.22
CA GLY A 133 13.94 15.83 7.25
C GLY A 133 14.22 15.21 8.62
N LEU A 134 13.19 15.15 9.45
CA LEU A 134 13.21 14.59 10.79
C LEU A 134 12.53 13.22 10.79
N ALA A 135 13.09 12.26 11.53
CA ALA A 135 12.60 10.89 11.56
C ALA A 135 12.79 10.24 12.93
N PHE A 136 11.89 9.33 13.31
CA PHE A 136 12.17 8.42 14.41
C PHE A 136 13.17 7.34 14.00
N GLN A 137 14.12 7.07 14.89
CA GLN A 137 15.09 6.01 14.72
C GLN A 137 15.32 5.26 16.03
N LEU A 138 15.63 3.97 15.89
CA LEU A 138 16.05 3.16 17.02
C LEU A 138 17.45 3.54 17.49
N VAL A 139 17.64 3.56 18.81
CA VAL A 139 18.96 3.73 19.43
C VAL A 139 19.87 2.54 19.06
N ALA A 140 21.17 2.80 18.91
CA ALA A 140 22.14 1.81 18.40
C ALA A 140 22.11 0.46 19.14
N GLY A 141 21.83 0.46 20.44
CA GLY A 141 21.79 -0.76 21.26
C GLY A 141 20.64 -1.73 20.94
N VAL A 142 19.61 -1.29 20.20
CA VAL A 142 18.43 -2.12 19.86
C VAL A 142 18.16 -2.15 18.35
N GLN A 143 19.05 -1.63 17.50
CA GLN A 143 18.85 -1.62 16.05
C GLN A 143 18.71 -3.04 15.47
N ASP A 144 19.44 -4.01 16.03
CA ASP A 144 19.38 -5.42 15.63
C ASP A 144 17.98 -6.04 15.77
N ILE A 145 17.08 -5.42 16.55
CA ILE A 145 15.70 -5.90 16.70
C ILE A 145 14.94 -5.82 15.37
N GLN A 146 15.27 -4.86 14.50
CA GLN A 146 14.64 -4.77 13.17
C GLN A 146 14.94 -6.01 12.35
N GLU A 147 16.19 -6.47 12.37
CA GLU A 147 16.63 -7.68 11.65
C GLU A 147 16.02 -8.97 12.23
N GLN A 148 15.75 -9.00 13.54
CA GLN A 148 15.13 -10.15 14.18
C GLN A 148 13.61 -10.17 13.96
N PHE A 149 12.97 -8.99 13.96
CA PHE A 149 11.52 -8.84 13.88
C PHE A 149 11.00 -8.95 12.44
N TYR A 150 11.65 -8.29 11.48
CA TYR A 150 11.30 -8.39 10.06
C TYR A 150 11.99 -9.57 9.35
N GLY A 151 12.77 -10.37 10.10
CA GLY A 151 13.80 -11.24 9.54
C GLY A 151 14.92 -10.39 8.93
N HIS A 152 16.03 -11.01 8.52
CA HIS A 152 17.01 -10.29 7.70
C HIS A 152 16.23 -9.64 6.56
N ILE A 153 16.04 -8.32 6.62
CA ILE A 153 15.80 -7.52 5.44
C ILE A 153 17.05 -7.84 4.66
N LYS A 154 16.93 -8.79 3.72
CA LYS A 154 18.02 -9.07 2.80
C LYS A 154 18.21 -7.72 2.14
N GLU A 155 19.21 -6.97 2.60
CA GLU A 155 19.80 -5.88 1.85
C GLU A 155 19.78 -6.38 0.43
N LEU A 156 19.12 -5.61 -0.41
CA LEU A 156 18.78 -6.01 -1.75
C LEU A 156 20.09 -6.11 -2.53
N LYS A 157 20.88 -7.16 -2.31
CA LYS A 157 22.06 -7.50 -3.08
C LYS A 157 21.52 -7.97 -4.41
N LEU A 158 21.23 -6.97 -5.24
CA LEU A 158 21.02 -7.14 -6.66
C LEU A 158 22.33 -7.72 -7.17
N ASN A 159 22.29 -8.98 -7.57
CA ASN A 159 23.41 -9.56 -8.29
C ASN A 159 23.57 -8.81 -9.62
N GLN A 160 24.73 -8.94 -10.25
CA GLN A 160 25.00 -8.27 -11.53
C GLN A 160 23.88 -8.52 -12.56
N ALA A 161 23.36 -9.75 -12.62
CA ALA A 161 22.27 -10.09 -13.51
C ALA A 161 20.98 -9.29 -13.27
N ALA A 162 20.66 -8.98 -12.01
CA ALA A 162 19.52 -8.15 -11.64
C ALA A 162 19.76 -6.67 -11.98
N ILE A 163 20.98 -6.18 -11.75
CA ILE A 163 21.38 -4.81 -12.14
C ILE A 163 21.26 -4.65 -13.65
N ASP A 164 21.78 -5.59 -14.44
CA ASP A 164 21.69 -5.54 -15.91
C ASP A 164 20.23 -5.50 -16.38
N CYS A 165 19.36 -6.34 -15.79
CA CYS A 165 17.94 -6.37 -16.16
C CYS A 165 17.23 -5.07 -15.77
N LEU A 166 17.52 -4.51 -14.60
CA LEU A 166 16.95 -3.24 -14.16
C LEU A 166 17.40 -2.10 -15.06
N ALA A 167 18.69 -2.03 -15.41
CA ALA A 167 19.22 -1.03 -16.33
C ALA A 167 18.52 -1.12 -17.69
N LEU A 168 18.43 -2.31 -18.29
CA LEU A 168 17.74 -2.50 -19.57
C LEU A 168 16.29 -2.02 -19.53
N VAL A 169 15.55 -2.33 -18.47
CA VAL A 169 14.14 -1.94 -18.35
C VAL A 169 13.98 -0.44 -18.02
N ALA A 170 14.89 0.14 -17.25
CA ALA A 170 14.88 1.57 -16.91
C ALA A 170 15.16 2.45 -18.14
N TYR A 171 16.15 2.07 -18.97
CA TYR A 171 16.49 2.78 -20.21
C TYR A 171 15.55 2.45 -21.38
N GLN A 172 14.88 1.29 -21.36
CA GLN A 172 13.93 0.88 -22.39
C GLN A 172 12.61 0.39 -21.77
N PRO A 173 11.78 1.29 -21.20
CA PRO A 173 10.49 0.91 -20.63
C PRO A 173 9.60 0.23 -21.68
N GLY A 174 8.98 -0.90 -21.32
CA GLY A 174 8.16 -1.68 -22.24
C GLY A 174 8.93 -2.70 -23.07
N ILE A 175 10.18 -3.00 -22.72
CA ILE A 175 10.96 -4.08 -23.32
C ILE A 175 10.38 -5.47 -22.97
N SER A 176 10.43 -6.40 -23.93
CA SER A 176 9.97 -7.79 -23.74
C SER A 176 11.07 -8.68 -23.15
N ARG A 177 10.69 -9.80 -22.52
CA ARG A 177 11.65 -10.80 -22.01
C ARG A 177 12.64 -11.26 -23.09
N GLU A 178 12.14 -11.50 -24.30
CA GLU A 178 12.96 -12.02 -25.41
C GLU A 178 14.02 -11.00 -25.85
N GLN A 179 13.68 -9.72 -25.84
CA GLN A 179 14.62 -8.64 -26.12
C GLN A 179 15.69 -8.53 -25.01
N ILE A 180 15.28 -8.64 -23.73
CA ILE A 180 16.22 -8.64 -22.59
C ILE A 180 17.19 -9.82 -22.71
N ASP A 181 16.67 -11.03 -22.95
CA ASP A 181 17.49 -12.25 -23.10
C ASP A 181 18.44 -12.13 -24.29
N GLY A 182 17.99 -11.52 -25.39
CA GLY A 182 18.81 -11.25 -26.58
C GLY A 182 19.97 -10.28 -26.31
N GLN A 183 19.75 -9.22 -25.53
CA GLN A 183 20.81 -8.26 -25.17
C GLN A 183 21.78 -8.84 -24.12
N ARG A 184 21.28 -9.63 -23.16
CA ARG A 184 22.12 -10.23 -22.10
C ARG A 184 22.82 -11.52 -22.51
N GLY A 185 22.39 -12.18 -23.59
CA GLY A 185 22.93 -13.45 -24.07
C GLY A 185 22.62 -14.66 -23.18
N GLN A 186 21.76 -14.52 -22.17
CA GLN A 186 21.37 -15.58 -21.25
C GLN A 186 19.94 -15.36 -20.73
N SER A 187 19.31 -16.41 -20.17
CA SER A 187 17.91 -16.29 -19.70
C SER A 187 17.78 -15.40 -18.46
N SER A 188 16.82 -14.50 -18.50
CA SER A 188 16.51 -13.53 -17.45
C SER A 188 15.21 -13.85 -16.71
N SER A 189 14.56 -14.98 -17.01
CA SER A 189 13.23 -15.33 -16.51
C SER A 189 13.12 -15.35 -14.98
N GLY A 190 14.07 -16.01 -14.29
CA GLY A 190 14.09 -16.06 -12.83
C GLY A 190 14.33 -14.69 -12.19
N VAL A 191 15.25 -13.92 -12.77
CA VAL A 191 15.62 -12.58 -12.31
C VAL A 191 14.44 -11.61 -12.47
N LEU A 192 13.81 -11.60 -13.64
CA LEU A 192 12.65 -10.74 -13.92
C LEU A 192 11.46 -11.06 -13.00
N ASN A 193 11.16 -12.34 -12.77
CA ASN A 193 10.13 -12.73 -11.80
C ASN A 193 10.46 -12.24 -10.38
N GLN A 194 11.73 -12.31 -9.97
CA GLN A 194 12.17 -11.83 -8.67
C GLN A 194 12.01 -10.30 -8.55
N LEU A 195 12.40 -9.55 -9.58
CA LEU A 195 12.28 -8.10 -9.64
C LEU A 195 10.81 -7.64 -9.60
N VAL A 196 9.93 -8.36 -10.28
CA VAL A 196 8.48 -8.09 -10.27
C VAL A 196 7.84 -8.41 -8.92
N ARG A 197 8.18 -9.55 -8.31
CA ARG A 197 7.71 -9.90 -6.96
C ARG A 197 8.13 -8.88 -5.90
N ARG A 198 9.24 -8.18 -6.14
CA ARG A 198 9.78 -7.13 -5.27
C ARG A 198 9.20 -5.74 -5.58
N GLN A 199 8.31 -5.65 -6.56
CA GLN A 199 7.69 -4.41 -7.03
C GLN A 199 8.72 -3.40 -7.57
N LEU A 200 9.88 -3.84 -8.02
CA LEU A 200 10.86 -2.97 -8.70
C LEU A 200 10.54 -2.83 -10.19
N LEU A 201 9.89 -3.84 -10.74
CA LEU A 201 9.36 -3.85 -12.09
C LEU A 201 7.88 -4.23 -12.05
N GLU A 202 7.11 -3.74 -13.01
CA GLU A 202 5.75 -4.19 -13.28
C GLU A 202 5.69 -4.95 -14.62
N ILE A 203 4.79 -5.92 -14.72
CA ILE A 203 4.51 -6.63 -15.98
C ILE A 203 3.19 -6.13 -16.55
N ARG A 204 3.21 -5.70 -17.81
CA ARG A 204 2.01 -5.43 -18.60
C ARG A 204 1.96 -6.40 -19.78
N ARG A 205 0.82 -7.07 -19.95
CA ARG A 205 0.61 -7.99 -21.08
C ARG A 205 0.02 -7.22 -22.25
N GLN A 206 0.76 -7.16 -23.35
CA GLN A 206 0.32 -6.50 -24.58
C GLN A 206 0.06 -7.53 -25.68
N VAL A 207 -0.90 -7.22 -26.55
CA VAL A 207 -1.20 -8.06 -27.71
C VAL A 207 -0.25 -7.64 -28.83
N VAL A 208 0.68 -8.54 -29.18
CA VAL A 208 1.58 -8.35 -30.31
C VAL A 208 1.26 -9.46 -31.33
N GLY A 209 0.63 -9.07 -32.44
CA GLY A 209 0.12 -10.01 -33.44
C GLY A 209 -1.00 -10.89 -32.89
N LYS A 210 -0.78 -12.21 -32.87
CA LYS A 210 -1.75 -13.21 -32.36
C LYS A 210 -1.46 -13.67 -30.92
N THR A 211 -0.39 -13.16 -30.29
CA THR A 211 0.07 -13.63 -28.98
C THR A 211 0.07 -12.50 -27.95
N LYS A 212 -0.29 -12.82 -26.71
CA LYS A 212 -0.09 -11.90 -25.58
C LYS A 212 1.34 -12.06 -25.06
N GLN A 213 2.15 -11.02 -25.19
CA GLN A 213 3.54 -10.99 -24.71
C GLN A 213 3.65 -10.14 -23.44
N ALA A 214 4.58 -10.50 -22.55
CA ALA A 214 4.84 -9.76 -21.32
C ALA A 214 5.92 -8.69 -21.56
N HIS A 215 5.58 -7.45 -21.24
CA HIS A 215 6.45 -6.28 -21.29
C HIS A 215 6.70 -5.78 -19.88
N TYR A 216 7.93 -5.32 -19.61
CA TYR A 216 8.38 -4.91 -18.29
C TYR A 216 8.53 -3.39 -18.24
N PHE A 217 8.10 -2.78 -17.15
CA PHE A 217 8.23 -1.34 -16.90
C PHE A 217 8.81 -1.10 -15.51
N PRO A 218 9.57 -0.01 -15.31
CA PRO A 218 10.04 0.41 -13.99
C PRO A 218 8.86 0.91 -13.14
N THR A 219 8.96 0.74 -11.82
CA THR A 219 7.97 1.23 -10.85
C THR A 219 8.48 2.46 -10.09
N ALA A 220 7.60 3.17 -9.39
CA ALA A 220 7.99 4.26 -8.49
C ALA A 220 9.02 3.82 -7.43
N LYS A 221 8.83 2.61 -6.89
CA LYS A 221 9.76 2.00 -5.92
C LYS A 221 11.18 1.84 -6.43
N LEU A 222 11.36 1.60 -7.74
CA LEU A 222 12.69 1.57 -8.34
C LEU A 222 13.31 2.97 -8.37
N LEU A 223 12.54 4.00 -8.72
CA LEU A 223 13.01 5.38 -8.76
C LEU A 223 13.44 5.87 -7.37
N GLU A 224 12.63 5.56 -6.35
CA GLU A 224 12.96 5.82 -4.94
C GLU A 224 14.26 5.14 -4.53
N LEU A 225 14.44 3.86 -4.91
CA LEU A 225 15.64 3.09 -4.58
C LEU A 225 16.91 3.66 -5.23
N VAL A 226 16.79 4.25 -6.43
CA VAL A 226 17.92 4.88 -7.14
C VAL A 226 18.09 6.35 -6.75
N GLY A 227 17.13 6.94 -6.03
CA GLY A 227 17.14 8.35 -5.63
C GLY A 227 16.78 9.32 -6.75
N LEU A 228 15.97 8.88 -7.72
CA LEU A 228 15.54 9.69 -8.87
C LEU A 228 14.07 10.12 -8.71
N GLY A 229 13.75 11.34 -9.13
CA GLY A 229 12.36 11.84 -9.14
C GLY A 229 11.57 11.36 -10.36
N SER A 230 12.26 11.09 -11.47
CA SER A 230 11.66 10.66 -12.73
C SER A 230 12.61 9.77 -13.54
N LEU A 231 12.08 9.11 -14.57
CA LEU A 231 12.92 8.37 -15.53
C LEU A 231 13.78 9.30 -16.39
N ASP A 232 13.39 10.56 -16.56
CA ASP A 232 14.13 11.55 -17.35
C ASP A 232 15.44 11.97 -16.65
N ASP A 233 15.54 11.75 -15.34
CA ASP A 233 16.74 12.01 -14.54
C ASP A 233 17.80 10.90 -14.71
N LEU A 234 17.51 9.85 -15.48
CA LEU A 234 18.49 8.80 -15.76
C LEU A 234 19.67 9.39 -16.58
N PRO A 235 20.92 9.07 -16.20
CA PRO A 235 22.09 9.58 -16.90
C PRO A 235 22.04 9.14 -18.36
N HIS A 236 22.20 10.08 -19.29
CA HIS A 236 22.22 9.77 -20.72
C HIS A 236 23.42 8.87 -21.03
N VAL A 237 23.18 7.84 -21.86
CA VAL A 237 24.20 6.83 -22.20
C VAL A 237 25.19 7.35 -23.26
N GLU A 238 25.07 8.62 -23.67
CA GLU A 238 26.08 9.28 -24.49
C GLU A 238 27.23 9.74 -23.59
N GLU A 239 28.44 9.25 -23.89
CA GLU A 239 29.74 9.56 -23.27
C GLU A 239 30.17 8.70 -22.06
N TRP A 240 30.28 7.39 -22.28
CA TRP A 240 31.34 6.60 -21.62
C TRP A 240 32.37 6.25 -22.70
N GLU A 241 33.30 7.18 -22.98
CA GLU A 241 34.58 6.89 -23.68
C GLU A 241 35.56 6.19 -22.74
#